data_AF-A0A2V5JDH0-F1
#
_entry.id   AF-A0A2V5JDH0-F1
#
_cell.length_a   1.000
_cell.length_b   1.000
_cell.length_c   1.000
_cell.angle_alpha   90.00
_cell.angle_beta   90.00
_cell.angle_gamma   90.00
#
_symmetry.space_group_name_H-M   'P 1'
#
loop_
_entity.id
_entity.type
_entity.pdbx_description
1 polymer ?
#
loop_
_entity_poly.entity_id
_entity_poly.type
_entity_poly.pdbx_seq_one_letter_code
_entity_poly.pdbx_strand_id
1 'polypeptide(L)' 'KLEYLLNSKIIGDRIRNPVWLTLVALIIGERLMGIPGLILAPVVLNYLRVEMLTVEVPRAREKIEALTAND' A
#
# COMPACT_ATOMS: atom_id res chain seq x y z
N LYS A 1 -17.45 -0.81 -22.08
CA LYS A 1 -15.95 -0.90 -21.95
C LYS A 1 -15.39 -0.12 -20.74
N LEU A 2 -15.92 1.05 -20.38
CA LEU A 2 -15.63 1.72 -19.10
C LEU A 2 -16.15 0.94 -17.88
N GLU A 3 -17.16 0.09 -18.05
CA GLU A 3 -17.73 -0.74 -16.96
C GLU A 3 -16.69 -1.68 -16.34
N TYR A 4 -15.74 -2.16 -17.13
CA TYR A 4 -14.64 -2.97 -16.62
C TYR A 4 -13.65 -2.14 -15.79
N LEU A 5 -13.40 -0.88 -16.15
CA LEU A 5 -12.54 0.00 -15.36
C LEU A 5 -13.19 0.39 -14.03
N LEU A 6 -14.52 0.56 -14.03
CA LEU A 6 -15.28 0.84 -12.81
C LEU A 6 -15.31 -0.36 -11.86
N ASN A 7 -15.49 -1.58 -12.40
CA ASN A 7 -15.47 -2.82 -11.63
C ASN A 7 -14.04 -3.17 -11.12
N SER A 8 -13.01 -2.91 -11.94
CA SER A 8 -11.60 -3.08 -11.55
C SER A 8 -11.14 -2.09 -10.48
N LYS A 9 -11.77 -0.92 -10.35
CA LYS A 9 -11.46 0.05 -9.29
C LYS A 9 -11.94 -0.41 -7.90
N ILE A 10 -12.99 -1.24 -7.85
CA ILE A 10 -13.55 -1.80 -6.60
C ILE A 10 -12.84 -3.12 -6.22
N ILE A 11 -12.37 -3.88 -7.21
CA ILE A 11 -11.65 -5.16 -7.00
C ILE A 11 -10.14 -4.98 -6.83
N GLY A 12 -9.52 -3.99 -7.48
CA GLY A 12 -8.05 -3.78 -7.49
C GLY A 12 -7.48 -3.17 -6.21
N ASP A 13 -8.31 -2.55 -5.38
CA ASP A 13 -7.90 -1.86 -4.13
C ASP A 13 -7.49 -2.85 -3.01
N ARG A 14 -7.73 -4.15 -3.22
CA ARG A 14 -7.50 -5.18 -2.20
C ARG A 14 -6.05 -5.66 -2.10
N ILE A 15 -5.19 -5.30 -3.05
CA ILE A 15 -3.79 -5.71 -3.05
C ILE A 15 -2.98 -4.62 -2.35
N ARG A 16 -3.01 -4.63 -1.01
CA ARG A 16 -2.25 -3.74 -0.10
C ARG A 16 -0.75 -3.68 -0.36
N ASN A 17 -0.19 -4.59 -1.17
CA ASN A 17 1.22 -4.56 -1.55
C ASN A 17 1.39 -5.10 -2.97
N PRO A 18 1.22 -4.26 -3.99
CA PRO A 18 1.16 -4.74 -5.35
C PRO A 18 2.56 -5.14 -5.84
N VAL A 19 2.66 -6.31 -6.48
CA VAL A 19 3.93 -6.94 -6.89
C VAL A 19 4.78 -6.05 -7.80
N TRP A 20 4.14 -5.15 -8.57
CA TRP A 20 4.84 -4.20 -9.42
C TRP A 20 5.71 -3.20 -8.64
N LEU A 21 5.37 -2.87 -7.38
CA LEU A 21 6.19 -1.98 -6.55
C LEU A 21 7.56 -2.60 -6.27
N THR A 22 7.58 -3.92 -6.00
CA THR A 22 8.81 -4.67 -5.79
C THR A 22 9.67 -4.68 -7.05
N LEU A 23 9.06 -4.85 -8.23
CA LEU A 23 9.79 -4.84 -9.50
C LEU A 23 10.42 -3.46 -9.77
N VAL A 24 9.68 -2.38 -9.52
CA VAL A 24 10.21 -1.01 -9.66
C VAL A 24 11.35 -0.77 -8.66
N ALA A 25 11.20 -1.19 -7.40
CA ALA A 25 12.24 -1.07 -6.40
C ALA A 25 13.50 -1.86 -6.76
N LEU A 26 13.36 -3.05 -7.36
CA LEU A 26 14.48 -3.86 -7.85
C LEU A 26 15.22 -3.16 -9.00
N ILE A 27 14.49 -2.61 -9.98
CA ILE A 27 15.11 -1.88 -11.10
C ILE A 27 15.86 -0.65 -10.59
N ILE A 28 15.28 0.12 -9.67
CA ILE A 28 15.94 1.30 -9.09
C ILE A 28 17.16 0.89 -8.26
N GLY A 29 17.02 -0.13 -7.42
CA GLY A 29 18.12 -0.66 -6.60
C GLY A 29 19.28 -1.16 -7.45
N GLU A 30 18.99 -1.91 -8.50
CA GLU A 30 19.99 -2.37 -9.46
C GLU A 30 20.73 -1.21 -10.14
N ARG A 31 20.01 -0.16 -10.58
CA ARG A 31 20.64 0.98 -11.26
C ARG A 31 21.47 1.88 -10.35
N LEU A 32 21.13 1.97 -9.07
CA LEU A 32 21.86 2.80 -8.11
C LEU A 32 23.09 2.09 -7.52
N MET A 33 22.97 0.79 -7.22
CA MET A 33 23.94 0.06 -6.42
C MET A 33 24.33 -1.31 -6.99
N GLY A 34 23.65 -1.80 -8.04
CA GLY A 34 23.88 -3.14 -8.61
C GLY A 34 23.31 -4.27 -7.75
N ILE A 35 24.08 -5.34 -7.58
CA ILE A 35 23.67 -6.54 -6.81
C ILE A 35 23.28 -6.23 -5.35
N PRO A 36 24.02 -5.39 -4.59
CA PRO A 36 23.58 -4.95 -3.26
C PRO A 36 22.18 -4.31 -3.26
N GLY A 37 21.86 -3.53 -4.29
CA GLY A 37 20.57 -2.85 -4.41
C GLY A 37 19.39 -3.81 -4.63
N LEU A 38 19.62 -4.95 -5.29
CA LEU A 38 18.61 -6.00 -5.45
C LEU A 38 18.27 -6.69 -4.12
N ILE A 39 19.24 -6.83 -3.22
CA ILE A 39 19.04 -7.41 -1.88
C ILE A 39 18.30 -6.41 -0.97
N LEU A 40 18.66 -5.13 -1.05
CA LEU A 40 18.04 -4.06 -0.25
C LEU A 40 16.62 -3.72 -0.70
N ALA A 41 16.30 -3.79 -2.00
CA ALA A 41 15.00 -3.41 -2.55
C ALA A 41 13.78 -4.06 -1.84
N PRO A 42 13.69 -5.39 -1.66
CA PRO A 42 12.57 -6.01 -0.96
C PRO A 42 12.57 -5.71 0.55
N VAL A 43 13.74 -5.48 1.17
CA VAL A 43 13.86 -5.13 2.58
C VAL A 43 13.27 -3.74 2.84
N VAL A 44 13.66 -2.75 2.01
CA VAL A 44 13.14 -1.38 2.07
C VAL A 44 11.64 -1.35 1.82
N LEU A 45 11.17 -2.10 0.83
CA LEU A 45 9.74 -2.18 0.54
C LEU A 45 8.94 -2.80 1.69
N ASN A 46 9.48 -3.86 2.33
CA ASN A 46 8.83 -4.47 3.49
C ASN A 46 8.81 -3.53 4.70
N TYR A 47 9.88 -2.77 4.92
CA TYR A 47 9.93 -1.76 5.98
C TYR A 47 8.85 -0.69 5.79
N LEU A 48 8.78 -0.10 4.60
CA LEU A 48 7.74 0.89 4.26
C LEU A 48 6.34 0.31 4.40
N ARG A 49 6.15 -0.95 3.99
CA ARG A 49 4.88 -1.64 4.17
C ARG A 49 4.50 -1.72 5.64
N VAL A 50 5.41 -2.16 6.52
CA VAL A 50 5.14 -2.26 7.97
C VAL A 50 4.80 -0.89 8.54
N GLU A 51 5.55 0.15 8.17
CA GLU A 51 5.29 1.52 8.62
C GLU A 51 3.88 2.00 8.21
N MET A 52 3.47 1.76 6.96
CA MET A 52 2.12 2.10 6.49
C MET A 52 0.99 1.34 7.20
N LEU A 53 1.28 0.16 7.78
CA LEU A 53 0.31 -0.58 8.58
C LEU A 53 0.24 -0.09 10.02
N THR A 54 1.35 0.46 10.52
CA THR A 54 1.44 1.12 11.82
C THR A 54 0.81 2.50 11.82
N VAL A 55 0.74 3.17 10.66
CA VAL A 55 -0.11 4.36 10.47
C VAL A 55 -1.59 3.93 10.48
N GLU A 56 -2.12 3.71 11.67
CA GLU A 56 -3.57 3.69 11.90
C GLU A 56 -4.11 5.07 11.51
N VAL A 57 -4.70 5.15 10.33
CA VAL A 57 -5.57 6.27 9.98
C VAL A 57 -6.68 6.28 11.03
N PRO A 58 -6.84 7.34 11.84
CA PRO A 58 -7.87 7.41 12.87
C PRO A 58 -9.20 7.02 12.23
N ARG A 59 -9.76 5.91 12.68
CA ARG A 59 -10.98 5.36 12.11
C ARG A 59 -12.08 6.39 12.38
N ALA A 60 -12.43 7.17 11.37
CA ALA A 60 -13.51 8.17 11.42
C ALA A 60 -14.87 7.61 11.91
N ARG A 61 -14.96 6.28 12.06
CA ARG A 61 -16.08 5.54 12.65
C ARG A 61 -16.35 5.87 14.12
N GLU A 62 -15.34 6.24 14.89
CA GLU A 62 -15.53 6.57 16.32
C GLU A 62 -16.38 7.84 16.51
N LYS A 63 -16.30 8.78 15.56
CA LYS A 63 -17.07 10.03 15.60
C LYS A 63 -18.56 9.85 15.27
N ILE A 64 -18.91 8.82 14.48
CA ILE A 64 -20.31 8.55 14.11
C ILE A 64 -21.02 7.86 15.28
N GLU A 65 -20.37 6.90 15.94
CA GLU A 65 -20.94 6.20 17.10
C GLU A 65 -21.08 7.12 18.33
N ALA A 66 -20.16 8.07 18.53
CA ALA A 66 -20.27 9.08 19.58
C ALA A 66 -21.37 10.14 19.31
N LEU A 67 -21.72 10.38 18.05
CA LEU A 67 -22.82 11.30 17.67
C LEU A 67 -24.20 10.63 17.78
N THR A 68 -24.30 9.32 17.56
CA THR A 68 -25.57 8.58 17.66
C THR A 68 -25.86 8.01 19.06
N ALA A 69 -24.89 8.02 19.97
CA ALA A 69 -25.05 7.58 21.36
C ALA A 69 -25.50 8.72 22.31
N ASN A 70 -25.65 9.94 21.79
CA ASN A 70 -26.02 11.12 22.55
C ASN A 70 -27.41 11.69 22.16
N ASP A 71 -28.17 10.94 21.36
CA ASP A 71 -29.61 11.11 21.08
C ASP A 71 -30.38 9.95 21.73
#